data_AF-A0A1W2ETS5-F1
#
_entry.id   AF-A0A1W2ETS5-F1
#
_cell.length_a   1.000
_cell.length_b   1.000
_cell.length_c   1.000
_cell.angle_alpha   90.00
_cell.angle_beta   90.00
_cell.angle_gamma   90.00
#
_symmetry.space_group_name_H-M   'P 1'
#
loop_
_entity.id
_entity.type
_entity.pdbx_description
1 polymer ?
#
loop_
_entity_poly.entity_id
_entity_poly.type
_entity_poly.pdbx_seq_one_letter_code
_entity_poly.pdbx_strand_id
1 'polypeptide(L)' 'MRPADHLQGFNGILQVDGYGGYKALAEKGQVRLAFCWAHLRRRFYELAANGPTPIATEALKRIAALYQVEMTLPLWLDPG' A
#
# COMPACT_ATOMS: atom_id res chain seq x y z
N MET A 1 18.61 -2.17 9.27
CA MET A 1 17.58 -1.44 10.02
C MET A 1 16.60 -2.45 10.63
N ARG A 2 16.26 -2.35 11.92
CA ARG A 2 15.24 -3.20 12.56
C ARG A 2 13.97 -2.35 12.76
N PRO A 3 12.90 -2.53 11.95
CA PRO A 3 11.69 -1.71 12.05
C PRO A 3 11.08 -1.68 13.45
N ALA A 4 11.16 -2.80 14.17
CA ALA A 4 10.65 -2.92 15.54
C ALA A 4 11.34 -1.99 16.54
N ASP A 5 12.62 -1.69 16.37
CA ASP A 5 13.34 -0.78 17.27
C ASP A 5 12.94 0.67 17.00
N HIS A 6 12.82 1.05 15.72
CA HIS A 6 12.49 2.42 15.34
C HIS A 6 11.04 2.79 15.64
N LEU A 7 10.15 1.79 15.71
CA LEU A 7 8.71 1.97 15.95
C LEU A 7 8.32 1.57 17.38
N GLN A 8 9.28 1.51 18.31
CA GLN A 8 9.01 1.21 19.70
C GLN A 8 7.98 2.21 20.27
N GLY A 9 6.90 1.68 20.86
CA GLY A 9 5.82 2.48 21.44
C GLY A 9 4.82 3.06 20.43
N PHE A 10 5.03 2.88 19.13
CA PHE A 10 4.02 3.25 18.13
C PHE A 10 2.79 2.35 18.24
N ASN A 11 1.61 2.97 18.29
CA ASN A 11 0.32 2.29 18.27
C ASN A 11 -0.59 2.99 17.26
N GLY A 12 -1.08 2.26 16.27
CA GLY A 12 -1.92 2.82 15.21
C GLY A 12 -1.75 2.14 13.86
N ILE A 13 -2.06 2.88 12.80
CA ILE A 13 -1.95 2.41 11.42
C ILE A 13 -0.59 2.83 10.86
N LEU A 14 0.20 1.84 10.43
CA LEU A 14 1.49 2.05 9.78
C LEU A 14 1.37 1.75 8.29
N GLN A 15 1.62 2.77 7.45
CA GLN A 15 1.72 2.56 6.02
C GLN A 15 3.05 1.90 5.66
N VAL A 16 3.01 0.79 4.91
CA VAL A 16 4.19 -0.03 4.57
C VAL A 16 4.25 -0.36 3.09
N ASP A 17 5.45 -0.61 2.58
CA ASP A 17 5.75 -0.99 1.19
C ASP A 17 5.55 -2.49 0.89
N GLY A 18 5.29 -3.31 1.91
CA GLY A 18 5.19 -4.77 1.81
C GLY A 18 6.45 -5.53 2.20
N TYR A 19 7.49 -4.86 2.74
CA TYR A 19 8.65 -5.53 3.31
C TYR A 19 8.23 -6.45 4.47
N GLY A 20 8.67 -7.71 4.41
CA GLY A 20 8.25 -8.74 5.36
C GLY A 20 8.62 -8.46 6.82
N GLY A 21 9.64 -7.63 7.07
CA GLY A 21 10.09 -7.28 8.42
C GLY A 21 9.06 -6.55 9.27
N TYR A 22 7.99 -6.00 8.68
CA TYR A 22 6.91 -5.34 9.42
C TYR A 22 5.90 -6.33 10.04
N LYS A 23 5.87 -7.60 9.62
CA LYS A 23 4.86 -8.59 10.08
C LYS A 23 4.86 -8.76 11.60
N ALA A 24 6.05 -8.80 12.21
CA ALA A 24 6.22 -8.91 13.66
C ALA A 24 5.63 -7.73 14.45
N LEU A 25 5.43 -6.57 13.81
CA LEU A 25 4.74 -5.43 14.43
C LEU A 25 3.23 -5.67 14.56
N ALA A 26 2.64 -6.30 13.54
CA ALA A 26 1.22 -6.63 13.51
C ALA A 26 0.86 -7.76 14.50
N GLU A 27 1.74 -8.76 14.62
CA GLU A 27 1.55 -9.90 15.53
C GLU A 27 1.51 -9.50 17.00
N LYS A 28 2.17 -8.41 17.39
CA LYS A 28 2.11 -7.84 18.73
C LYS A 28 0.79 -7.11 19.03
N GLY A 29 -0.09 -6.94 18.05
CA GLY A 29 -1.42 -6.36 18.18
C GLY A 29 -1.46 -4.83 18.34
N GLN A 30 -0.31 -4.16 18.48
CA GLN A 30 -0.22 -2.70 18.66
C GLN A 30 -0.23 -1.94 17.34
N VAL A 31 0.10 -2.59 16.22
CA VAL A 31 0.22 -1.93 14.92
C VAL A 31 -0.68 -2.61 13.90
N ARG A 32 -1.47 -1.83 13.17
CA ARG A 32 -2.19 -2.27 11.98
C ARG A 32 -1.43 -1.84 10.74
N LEU A 33 -1.10 -2.79 9.86
CA LEU A 33 -0.40 -2.47 8.62
C LEU A 33 -1.39 -2.03 7.55
N ALA A 34 -1.15 -0.86 6.95
CA ALA A 34 -1.79 -0.42 5.72
C ALA A 34 -0.78 -0.58 4.58
N PHE A 35 -1.06 -1.44 3.61
CA PHE A 35 -0.14 -1.67 2.50
C PHE A 35 -0.32 -0.59 1.42
N CYS A 36 0.79 -0.02 0.97
CA CYS A 36 0.80 1.10 0.04
C CYS A 36 0.32 0.69 -1.36
N TRP A 37 -0.70 1.39 -1.89
CA TRP A 37 -1.22 1.17 -3.24
C TRP A 37 -0.19 1.38 -4.34
N ALA A 38 0.72 2.35 -4.19
CA ALA A 38 1.77 2.61 -5.18
C ALA A 38 2.73 1.41 -5.34
N HIS A 39 3.13 0.79 -4.22
CA HIS A 39 4.00 -0.39 -4.23
C HIS A 39 3.30 -1.63 -4.81
N LEU A 40 2.02 -1.82 -4.48
CA LEU A 40 1.22 -2.91 -5.06
C LEU A 40 1.03 -2.73 -6.58
N ARG A 41 0.67 -1.52 -7.01
CA ARG A 41 0.46 -1.15 -8.43
C ARG A 41 1.69 -1.43 -9.28
N ARG A 42 2.89 -1.12 -8.77
CA ARG A 42 4.16 -1.36 -9.48
C ARG A 42 4.33 -2.82 -9.89
N ARG A 43 4.00 -3.78 -9.01
CA ARG A 43 4.11 -5.22 -9.32
C ARG A 43 3.16 -5.65 -10.45
N PHE A 44 1.92 -5.16 -10.45
CA PHE A 44 0.98 -5.42 -11.53
C PHE A 44 1.40 -4.76 -12.84
N TYR A 45 1.97 -3.57 -12.77
CA TYR A 45 2.54 -2.90 -13.95
C TYR A 45 3.68 -3.70 -14.56
N GLU A 46 4.62 -4.18 -13.74
CA GLU A 46 5.73 -5.02 -14.20
C GLU A 46 5.22 -6.33 -14.86
N LEU A 47 4.17 -6.96 -14.33
CA LEU A 47 3.55 -8.13 -14.96
C LEU A 47 2.88 -7.80 -16.30
N ALA A 48 2.16 -6.68 -16.39
CA ALA A 48 1.49 -6.24 -17.61
C ALA A 48 2.48 -5.79 -18.71
N ALA A 49 3.61 -5.20 -18.32
CA ALA A 49 4.66 -4.79 -19.24
C ALA A 49 5.39 -5.97 -19.91
N ASN A 50 5.38 -7.15 -19.26
CA ASN A 50 6.06 -8.35 -19.77
C ASN A 50 5.19 -9.23 -20.70
N GLY A 51 3.97 -8.80 -21.02
CA GLY A 51 3.10 -9.48 -21.98
C GLY A 51 1.63 -9.53 -21.53
N PRO A 52 0.74 -10.11 -22.36
CA PRO A 52 -0.68 -10.17 -22.06
C PRO A 52 -0.98 -10.90 -20.74
N THR A 53 -1.35 -10.15 -19.71
CA THR A 53 -1.71 -10.66 -18.38
C THR A 53 -3.06 -10.07 -17.96
N PRO A 54 -4.20 -10.70 -18.35
CA PRO A 54 -5.53 -10.13 -18.14
C PRO A 54 -5.83 -9.73 -16.70
N ILE A 55 -5.39 -10.53 -15.72
CA ILE A 55 -5.58 -10.25 -14.30
C ILE A 55 -4.79 -9.02 -13.85
N ALA A 56 -3.56 -8.84 -14.34
CA ALA A 56 -2.74 -7.69 -13.98
C ALA A 56 -3.30 -6.40 -14.59
N THR A 57 -3.74 -6.45 -15.84
CA THR A 57 -4.44 -5.34 -16.50
C THR A 57 -5.72 -4.96 -15.76
N GLU A 58 -6.51 -5.93 -15.33
CA GLU A 58 -7.73 -5.67 -14.56
C GLU A 58 -7.43 -5.08 -13.18
N ALA A 59 -6.39 -5.58 -12.49
CA ALA A 59 -5.94 -5.00 -11.23
C ALA A 59 -5.53 -3.52 -11.39
N LEU A 60 -4.77 -3.19 -12.45
CA LEU A 60 -4.39 -1.81 -12.75
C LEU A 60 -5.60 -0.90 -13.01
N LYS A 61 -6.62 -1.38 -13.73
CA LYS A 61 -7.87 -0.63 -13.96
C LYS A 61 -8.59 -0.33 -12.65
N ARG A 62 -8.68 -1.32 -11.75
CA ARG A 62 -9.33 -1.16 -10.44
C ARG A 62 -8.56 -0.20 -9.54
N ILE A 63 -7.23 -0.29 -9.51
CA ILE A 63 -6.40 0.65 -8.75
C ILE A 63 -6.56 2.08 -9.29
N ALA A 64 -6.59 2.25 -10.62
CA ALA A 64 -6.84 3.56 -11.22
C ALA A 64 -8.20 4.14 -10.82
N ALA A 65 -9.24 3.31 -10.70
CA ALA A 65 -10.55 3.76 -10.23
C ALA A 65 -10.52 4.27 -8.78
N LEU A 66 -9.67 3.72 -7.90
CA LEU A 66 -9.49 4.24 -6.54
C LEU A 66 -8.89 5.64 -6.56
N TYR A 67 -7.85 5.86 -7.36
CA TYR A 67 -7.24 7.19 -7.52
C TYR A 67 -8.21 8.22 -8.11
N GLN A 68 -9.12 7.79 -8.98
CA GLN A 68 -10.19 8.67 -9.47
C GLN A 68 -11.15 9.08 -8.35
N VAL A 69 -11.46 8.19 -7.41
CA VAL A 69 -12.26 8.53 -6.23
C VAL A 69 -11.50 9.52 -5.34
N GLU A 70 -10.19 9.32 -5.11
CA GLU A 70 -9.35 10.26 -4.36
C GLU A 70 -9.38 11.67 -4.98
N MET A 71 -9.35 11.78 -6.31
CA MET A 71 -9.48 13.07 -7.02
C MET A 71 -10.83 13.78 -6.83
N THR A 72 -11.87 13.06 -6.37
CA THR A 72 -13.17 13.67 -6.03
C THR A 72 -13.25 14.16 -4.59
N LEU A 73 -12.26 13.82 -3.76
CA LEU A 73 -12.26 14.24 -2.37
C LEU A 73 -12.07 15.77 -2.28
N PRO A 74 -12.78 16.44 -1.37
CA PRO A 74 -12.50 17.83 -1.05
C PRO A 74 -11.04 18.03 -0.67
N LEU A 75 -10.45 19.16 -1.07
CA LEU A 75 -9.05 19.51 -0.79
C LEU A 75 -8.67 19.52 0.70
N TRP A 76 -9.66 19.60 1.60
CA TRP A 76 -9.43 19.52 3.05
C TRP A 76 -9.38 18.08 3.59
N LEU A 77 -9.70 17.07 2.77
CA LEU A 77 -9.55 15.64 3.09
C LEU A 77 -8.25 15.05 2.52
N ASP A 78 -7.73 15.61 1.44
CA ASP A 78 -6.49 15.17 0.79
C ASP A 78 -5.65 16.38 0.32
N PRO A 79 -4.76 16.92 1.17
CA PRO A 79 -3.91 18.05 0.80
C PRO A 79 -2.69 17.67 -0.05
N GLY A 80 -2.52 16.38 -0.40
CA GLY A 80 -1.32 15.84 -1.05
C GLY A 80 -0.36 15.14 -0.10
#